data_AF-K3XCW7-F1
#
_entry.id   AF-K3XCW7-F1
#
_cell.length_a   1.000
_cell.length_b   1.000
_cell.length_c   1.000
_cell.angle_alpha   90.00
_cell.angle_beta   90.00
_cell.angle_gamma   90.00
#
_symmetry.space_group_name_H-M   'P 1'
#
loop_
_entity.id
_entity.type
_entity.pdbx_description
1 polymer ?
#
loop_
_entity_poly.entity_id
_entity_poly.type
_entity_poly.pdbx_seq_one_letter_code
_entity_poly.pdbx_strand_id
1 'polypeptide(L)'
;MHTSPVIIKHPVTGEDVLRYHEPWGPEKTKLHPTTVKALQPDGSLDSTDAEWVSDLLVEKLYDPKYCHAHSWTKGEFVIVDNFAMIHARTGMKSDGRHVRRVHIN
;
A
#
# COMPACT_ATOMS: atom_id res chain seq x y z
N MET A 1 -9.95 14.31 -7.41
CA MET A 1 -10.07 13.65 -6.10
C MET A 1 -10.71 12.29 -6.35
N HIS A 2 -10.15 11.21 -5.81
CA HIS A 2 -10.69 9.85 -5.98
C HIS A 2 -10.96 9.26 -4.60
N THR A 3 -12.11 8.64 -4.43
CA THR A 3 -12.52 7.93 -3.21
C THR A 3 -12.65 6.44 -3.52
N SER A 4 -12.23 5.60 -2.57
CA SER A 4 -12.36 4.15 -2.65
C SER A 4 -12.75 3.63 -1.27
N PRO A 5 -13.59 2.58 -1.18
CA PRO A 5 -13.74 1.83 0.06
C PRO A 5 -12.38 1.30 0.50
N VAL A 6 -12.14 1.35 1.82
CA VAL A 6 -10.90 0.84 2.44
C VAL A 6 -10.89 -0.69 2.48
N ILE A 7 -12.06 -1.32 2.59
CA ILE A 7 -12.23 -2.77 2.49
C ILE A 7 -13.05 -3.05 1.23
N ILE A 8 -12.55 -3.93 0.38
CA ILE A 8 -13.27 -4.45 -0.79
C ILE A 8 -13.27 -5.97 -0.77
N LYS A 9 -14.10 -6.59 -1.61
CA LYS A 9 -14.09 -8.04 -1.83
C LYS A 9 -13.10 -8.40 -2.93
N HIS A 10 -12.26 -9.40 -2.69
CA HIS A 10 -11.40 -9.99 -3.71
C HIS A 10 -12.28 -10.57 -4.84
N PRO A 11 -12.03 -10.25 -6.12
CA PRO A 11 -12.95 -10.60 -7.22
C PRO A 11 -13.09 -12.10 -7.48
N VAL A 12 -12.07 -12.89 -7.12
CA VAL A 12 -12.07 -14.36 -7.27
C VAL A 12 -12.46 -15.10 -5.98
N THR A 13 -11.78 -14.85 -4.86
CA THR A 13 -12.01 -15.57 -3.59
C THR A 13 -13.18 -15.03 -2.77
N GLY A 14 -13.60 -13.77 -2.96
CA GLY A 14 -14.64 -13.13 -2.15
C GLY A 14 -14.19 -12.76 -0.73
N GLU A 15 -12.90 -12.86 -0.42
CA GLU A 15 -12.34 -12.47 0.88
C GLU A 15 -12.27 -10.94 1.01
N ASP A 16 -12.26 -10.44 2.24
CA ASP A 16 -12.03 -9.02 2.50
C ASP A 16 -10.57 -8.67 2.29
N VAL A 17 -10.31 -7.65 1.47
CA VAL A 17 -8.96 -7.16 1.19
C VAL A 17 -8.88 -5.66 1.45
N LEU A 18 -7.72 -5.24 1.98
CA LEU A 18 -7.42 -3.85 2.28
C LEU A 18 -7.02 -3.11 1.00
N ARG A 19 -7.75 -2.04 0.66
CA ARG A 19 -7.42 -1.11 -0.40
C ARG A 19 -7.00 0.21 0.19
N TYR A 20 -5.70 0.38 0.34
CA TYR A 20 -5.10 1.55 0.96
C TYR A 20 -3.83 1.98 0.22
N HIS A 21 -3.58 3.29 0.22
CA HIS A 21 -2.34 3.88 -0.26
C HIS A 21 -1.71 4.64 0.90
N GLU A 22 -0.43 4.39 1.19
CA GLU A 22 0.26 5.10 2.26
C GLU A 22 0.34 6.61 1.94
N PRO A 23 0.01 7.51 2.88
CA PRO A 23 0.34 8.91 2.78
C PRO A 23 1.86 9.08 2.64
N TRP A 24 2.26 9.75 1.57
CA TRP A 24 3.66 9.95 1.25
C TRP A 24 3.92 11.45 1.04
N GLY A 25 4.21 12.15 2.13
CA GLY A 25 4.40 13.59 2.12
C GLY A 25 5.74 14.03 1.52
N PRO A 26 5.94 15.36 1.37
CA PRO A 26 7.17 15.95 0.83
C PRO A 26 8.43 15.57 1.64
N GLU A 27 8.28 15.24 2.92
CA GLU A 27 9.34 14.78 3.80
C GLU A 27 9.86 13.38 3.45
N LYS A 28 9.03 12.56 2.79
CA LYS A 28 9.37 11.18 2.41
C LYS A 28 9.77 11.04 0.94
N THR A 29 9.44 11.98 0.04
CA THR A 29 9.77 11.87 -1.40
C THR A 29 10.19 13.19 -2.03
N LYS A 30 11.07 13.10 -3.03
CA LYS A 30 11.38 14.19 -3.96
C LYS A 30 10.47 14.21 -5.20
N LEU A 31 9.59 13.22 -5.34
CA LEU A 31 8.58 13.11 -6.39
C LEU A 31 7.27 13.79 -5.97
N HIS A 32 6.19 13.55 -6.71
CA HIS A 32 4.86 14.03 -6.34
C HIS A 32 4.39 13.41 -5.02
N PRO A 33 4.12 14.22 -3.98
CA PRO A 33 3.56 13.73 -2.73
C PRO A 33 2.17 13.13 -2.94
N THR A 34 1.82 12.14 -2.12
CA THR A 34 0.49 11.53 -2.10
C THR A 34 -0.18 11.83 -0.77
N THR A 35 -1.32 12.52 -0.82
CA THR A 35 -2.16 12.79 0.35
C THR A 35 -3.32 11.81 0.37
N VAL A 36 -3.54 11.17 1.51
CA VAL A 36 -4.67 10.27 1.75
C VAL A 36 -5.37 10.73 3.03
N LYS A 37 -6.70 10.73 3.01
CA LYS A 37 -7.53 11.07 4.17
C LYS A 37 -8.61 10.01 4.31
N ALA A 38 -8.84 9.53 5.52
CA ALA A 38 -10.02 8.74 5.82
C ALA A 38 -11.26 9.64 5.84
N LEU A 39 -12.38 9.08 5.39
CA LEU A 39 -13.69 9.72 5.38
C LEU A 39 -14.63 8.86 6.23
N GLN A 40 -15.56 9.51 6.91
CA GLN A 40 -16.66 8.81 7.56
C GLN A 40 -17.60 8.19 6.50
N PRO A 41 -18.47 7.23 6.88
CA PRO A 41 -19.42 6.60 5.93
C PRO A 41 -20.34 7.59 5.22
N ASP A 42 -20.64 8.73 5.82
CA ASP A 42 -21.44 9.81 5.24
C ASP A 42 -20.61 10.77 4.36
N GLY A 43 -19.31 10.51 4.21
CA GLY A 43 -18.37 11.31 3.44
C GLY A 43 -17.79 12.51 4.20
N SER A 44 -18.17 12.72 5.46
CA SER A 44 -17.64 13.80 6.28
C SER A 44 -16.19 13.56 6.72
N LEU A 45 -15.49 14.65 7.01
CA LEU A 45 -14.14 14.64 7.57
C LEU A 45 -14.26 14.83 9.08
N ASP A 46 -14.15 13.75 9.84
CA ASP A 46 -13.82 13.81 11.27
C ASP A 46 -12.32 13.65 11.43
N SER A 47 -11.64 14.65 11.99
CA SER A 47 -10.18 14.64 12.08
C SER A 47 -9.65 13.59 13.05
N THR A 48 -10.37 13.29 14.14
CA THR A 48 -9.80 12.46 15.22
C THR A 48 -9.78 10.99 14.82
N ASP A 49 -10.92 10.46 14.39
CA ASP A 49 -11.02 9.09 13.90
C ASP A 49 -10.18 8.89 12.63
N ALA A 50 -10.17 9.88 11.73
CA ALA A 50 -9.43 9.78 10.48
C ALA A 50 -7.91 9.72 10.68
N GLU A 51 -7.38 10.50 11.62
CA GLU A 51 -5.97 10.45 12.00
C GLU A 51 -5.64 9.10 12.64
N TRP A 52 -6.43 8.67 13.63
CA TRP A 52 -6.22 7.39 14.30
C TRP A 52 -6.23 6.20 13.34
N VAL A 53 -7.20 6.13 12.42
CA VAL A 53 -7.26 5.06 11.40
C VAL A 53 -6.02 5.10 10.50
N SER A 54 -5.59 6.29 10.09
CA SER A 54 -4.42 6.44 9.21
C SER A 54 -3.15 5.94 9.90
N ASP A 55 -2.94 6.33 11.15
CA ASP A 55 -1.78 5.91 11.95
C ASP A 55 -1.78 4.39 12.19
N LEU A 56 -2.93 3.83 12.56
CA LEU A 56 -3.10 2.38 12.75
C LEU A 56 -2.78 1.61 11.46
N LEU A 57 -3.29 2.06 10.31
CA LEU A 57 -3.04 1.38 9.03
C LEU A 57 -1.55 1.44 8.67
N VAL A 58 -0.91 2.60 8.82
CA VAL A 58 0.54 2.74 8.59
C VAL A 58 1.33 1.81 9.50
N GLU A 59 1.02 1.75 10.79
CA GLU A 59 1.65 0.80 11.73
C GLU A 59 1.53 -0.64 11.22
N LYS A 60 0.32 -1.05 10.81
CA LYS A 60 0.04 -2.42 10.37
C LYS A 60 0.69 -2.77 9.04
N LEU A 61 0.90 -1.81 8.13
CA LEU A 61 1.62 -2.03 6.87
C LEU A 61 3.07 -2.51 7.09
N TYR A 62 3.70 -2.08 8.19
CA TYR A 62 5.09 -2.40 8.50
C TYR A 62 5.25 -3.45 9.61
N ASP A 63 4.16 -3.97 10.16
CA ASP A 63 4.17 -5.07 11.13
C ASP A 63 4.70 -6.35 10.47
N PRO A 64 5.74 -7.00 11.02
CA PRO A 64 6.31 -8.24 10.46
C PRO A 64 5.31 -9.39 10.28
N LYS A 65 4.17 -9.34 10.97
CA LYS A 65 3.07 -10.29 10.78
C LYS A 65 2.41 -10.19 9.41
N TYR A 66 2.38 -8.99 8.83
CA TYR A 66 1.72 -8.71 7.55
C TYR A 66 2.70 -8.26 6.45
N CYS A 67 3.93 -7.90 6.82
CA CYS A 67 4.92 -7.34 5.92
C CYS A 67 6.00 -8.36 5.56
N HIS A 68 6.12 -8.68 4.27
CA HIS A 68 7.22 -9.48 3.73
C HIS A 68 8.22 -8.61 2.97
N ALA A 69 9.44 -8.49 3.50
CA ALA A 69 10.54 -7.81 2.82
C ALA A 69 11.33 -8.78 1.91
N HIS A 70 11.05 -8.73 0.61
CA HIS A 70 11.68 -9.62 -0.37
C HIS A 70 13.12 -9.21 -0.70
N SER A 71 14.06 -10.14 -0.55
CA SER A 71 15.46 -10.00 -0.99
C SER A 71 15.66 -10.65 -2.35
N TRP A 72 15.99 -9.84 -3.36
CA TRP A 72 16.06 -10.34 -4.73
C TRP A 72 17.24 -11.28 -4.99
N THR A 73 16.98 -12.40 -5.66
CA THR A 73 17.97 -13.36 -6.17
C THR A 73 17.97 -13.38 -7.70
N LYS A 74 19.17 -13.41 -8.32
CA LYS A 74 19.29 -13.40 -9.78
C LYS A 74 18.62 -14.64 -10.40
N GLY A 75 17.76 -14.40 -11.39
CA GLY A 75 17.08 -15.46 -12.15
C GLY A 75 15.78 -15.95 -11.52
N GLU A 76 15.35 -15.36 -10.41
CA GLU A 76 14.07 -15.70 -9.79
C GLU A 76 12.88 -15.01 -10.45
N PHE A 77 11.69 -15.49 -10.10
CA PHE A 77 10.41 -14.89 -10.46
C PHE A 77 9.56 -14.75 -9.21
N VAL A 78 8.86 -13.61 -9.09
CA VAL A 78 7.88 -13.37 -8.03
C VAL A 78 6.53 -13.15 -8.71
N ILE A 79 5.52 -13.88 -8.23
CA ILE A 79 4.12 -13.70 -8.64
C ILE A 79 3.39 -13.14 -7.43
N VAL A 80 2.65 -12.05 -7.65
CA VAL A 80 1.95 -11.30 -6.60
C VAL A 80 0.50 -11.16 -7.00
N ASP A 81 -0.40 -11.55 -6.09
CA ASP A 81 -1.80 -11.17 -6.18
C ASP A 81 -1.97 -9.69 -5.83
N ASN A 82 -2.19 -8.86 -6.85
CA ASN A 82 -2.31 -7.42 -6.69
C ASN A 82 -3.65 -6.97 -6.08
N PHE A 83 -4.67 -7.83 -6.01
CA PHE A 83 -5.90 -7.52 -5.29
C PHE A 83 -5.73 -7.70 -3.78
N ALA A 84 -4.96 -8.71 -3.38
CA ALA A 84 -4.76 -9.05 -1.98
C ALA A 84 -3.58 -8.32 -1.30
N MET A 85 -2.63 -7.78 -2.06
CA MET A 85 -1.40 -7.19 -1.51
C MET A 85 -1.20 -5.72 -1.87
N ILE A 86 -0.72 -4.97 -0.88
CA ILE A 86 -0.11 -3.64 -1.06
C ILE A 86 1.40 -3.85 -1.14
N HIS A 87 2.06 -3.25 -2.14
CA HIS A 87 3.50 -3.38 -2.32
C HIS A 87 4.18 -2.02 -2.44
N ALA A 88 5.37 -1.93 -1.86
CA ALA A 88 6.22 -0.76 -1.92
C ALA A 88 7.68 -1.19 -2.18
N ARG A 89 8.59 -0.21 -2.18
CA ARG A 89 10.02 -0.45 -2.34
C ARG A 89 10.79 0.15 -1.18
N THR A 90 11.60 -0.67 -0.51
CA THR A 90 12.60 -0.18 0.45
C THR A 90 13.57 0.80 -0.23
N GLY A 91 13.90 1.90 0.45
CA GLY A 91 14.89 2.86 -0.03
C GLY A 91 16.26 2.19 -0.23
N MET A 92 16.86 2.35 -1.42
CA MET A 92 18.17 1.77 -1.75
C MET A 92 19.26 2.84 -1.64
N LYS A 93 20.45 2.46 -1.15
CA LYS A 93 21.54 3.40 -0.86
C LYS A 93 22.59 3.52 -1.97
N SER A 94 22.81 2.51 -2.80
CA SER A 94 23.81 2.60 -3.90
C SER A 94 23.88 1.41 -4.86
N ASP A 95 23.26 0.27 -4.55
CA ASP A 95 23.24 -0.92 -5.41
C ASP A 95 22.04 -0.93 -6.36
N GLY A 96 22.29 -1.35 -7.60
CA GLY A 96 21.27 -1.48 -8.63
C GLY A 96 20.80 -2.92 -8.75
N ARG A 97 19.49 -3.11 -8.93
CA ARG A 97 18.91 -4.39 -9.40
C ARG A 97 18.11 -4.16 -10.68
N HIS A 98 18.14 -5.13 -11.58
CA HIS A 98 17.30 -5.14 -12.78
C HIS A 98 16.06 -5.98 -12.52
N VAL A 99 14.87 -5.37 -12.57
CA VAL A 99 13.58 -6.06 -12.43
C VAL A 99 12.73 -5.76 -13.66
N ARG A 100 12.03 -6.77 -14.18
CA ARG A 100 11.01 -6.62 -15.24
C ARG A 100 9.66 -7.02 -14.66
N ARG A 101 8.61 -6.26 -14.98
CA ARG A 101 7.25 -6.50 -14.49
C ARG A 101 6.29 -6.68 -15.67
N VAL A 102 5.42 -7.66 -15.54
CA VAL A 102 4.26 -7.89 -16.42
C VAL A 102 3.01 -7.81 -15.55
N HIS A 103 2.00 -7.07 -16.00
CA HIS A 103 0.67 -7.10 -15.39
C HIS A 103 -0.22 -8.04 -16.17
N ILE A 104 -1.05 -8.78 -15.44
CA ILE A 104 -2.08 -9.64 -15.98
C ILE A 104 -3.41 -9.00 -15.59
N ASN A 105 -4.28 -8.78 -16.58
CA ASN A 105 -5.60 -8.19 -16.41
C ASN A 105 -6.68 -9.27 -16.35
#